data_AF-A0A3C0CYC3-F1
#
_entry.id   AF-A0A3C0CYC3-F1
#
_cell.length_a   1.000
_cell.length_b   1.000
_cell.length_c   1.000
_cell.angle_alpha   90.00
_cell.angle_beta   90.00
_cell.angle_gamma   90.00
#
_symmetry.space_group_name_H-M   'P 1'
#
loop_
_entity.id
_entity.type
_entity.pdbx_description
1 polymer ?
#
loop_
_entity_poly.entity_id
_entity_poly.type
_entity_poly.pdbx_seq_one_letter_code
_entity_poly.pdbx_strand_id
1 'polypeptide(L)' 'LSPENAGEAVRKVHPYAVDVSSGVEASPGIKDHRKIEEFIKNVRES' A
#
# COMPACT_ATOMS: atom_id res chain seq x y z
N LEU A 1 6.76 -0.69 -1.70
CA LEU A 1 5.43 -0.07 -1.85
C LEU A 1 5.03 0.50 -0.51
N SER A 2 4.49 1.70 -0.50
CA SER A 2 4.01 2.40 0.68
C SER A 2 2.68 3.08 0.33
N PRO A 3 1.88 3.51 1.31
CA PRO A 3 0.59 4.15 1.02
C PRO A 3 0.72 5.30 0.01
N GLU A 4 1.80 6.08 0.08
CA GLU A 4 2.00 7.27 -0.74
C GLU A 4 2.23 6.98 -2.23
N ASN A 5 2.79 5.80 -2.57
CA ASN A 5 3.11 5.44 -3.97
C ASN A 5 2.26 4.30 -4.54
N ALA A 6 1.45 3.63 -3.72
CA ALA A 6 0.71 2.45 -4.13
C ALA A 6 -0.25 2.74 -5.30
N GLY A 7 -1.02 3.82 -5.22
CA GLY A 7 -2.00 4.16 -6.26
C GLY A 7 -1.36 4.56 -7.59
N GLU A 8 -0.22 5.26 -7.56
CA GLU A 8 0.50 5.58 -8.79
C GLU A 8 1.07 4.31 -9.46
N ALA A 9 1.62 3.39 -8.67
CA ALA A 9 2.13 2.13 -9.17
C ALA A 9 1.03 1.27 -9.81
N VAL A 10 -0.15 1.19 -9.18
CA VAL A 10 -1.32 0.46 -9.72
C VAL A 10 -1.77 1.07 -11.05
N ARG A 11 -1.92 2.41 -11.12
CA ARG A 11 -2.32 3.10 -12.35
C ARG A 11 -1.36 2.89 -13.51
N LYS A 12 -0.07 2.88 -13.24
CA LYS A 12 0.95 2.77 -14.30
C LYS A 12 1.12 1.35 -14.82
N VAL A 13 0.99 0.36 -13.93
CA VAL A 13 1.35 -1.04 -14.24
C VAL A 13 0.12 -1.92 -14.49
N HIS A 14 -1.05 -1.52 -13.99
CA HIS A 14 -2.29 -2.32 -14.00
C HIS A 14 -2.06 -3.78 -13.57
N PRO A 15 -1.46 -4.02 -12.38
CA PRO A 15 -1.18 -5.37 -11.92
C PRO A 15 -2.47 -6.10 -11.53
N TYR A 16 -2.45 -7.43 -11.62
CA TYR A 16 -3.54 -8.27 -11.12
C TYR A 16 -3.72 -8.17 -9.59
N ALA A 17 -2.62 -8.06 -8.85
CA ALA A 17 -2.62 -7.93 -7.40
C ALA A 17 -1.38 -7.13 -6.94
N VAL A 18 -1.48 -6.54 -5.75
CA VAL A 18 -0.39 -5.79 -5.10
C VAL A 18 -0.18 -6.35 -3.70
N ASP A 19 1.07 -6.67 -3.37
CA ASP A 19 1.49 -7.11 -2.03
C ASP A 19 2.34 -6.04 -1.34
N VAL A 20 2.17 -5.89 -0.03
CA VAL A 20 2.96 -4.95 0.78
C VAL A 20 3.27 -5.53 2.15
N SER A 21 4.55 -5.50 2.52
CA SER A 21 5.01 -5.92 3.85
C SER A 21 5.46 -4.72 4.70
N SER A 22 6.72 -4.29 4.60
CA SER A 22 7.28 -3.23 5.46
C SER A 22 6.71 -1.84 5.24
N GLY A 23 6.11 -1.58 4.06
CA GLY A 23 5.53 -0.27 3.73
C GLY A 23 4.34 0.16 4.60
N VAL A 24 3.74 -0.78 5.32
CA VAL A 24 2.62 -0.55 6.23
C VAL A 24 2.99 -0.87 7.69
N GLU A 25 4.28 -0.90 8.02
CA GLU A 25 4.76 -1.14 9.38
C GLU A 25 4.95 0.18 10.17
N ALA A 26 4.69 0.12 11.47
CA ALA A 26 5.09 1.15 12.43
C ALA A 26 6.56 0.96 12.83
N SER A 27 6.99 -0.29 12.97
CA SER A 27 8.35 -0.74 13.26
C SER A 27 8.53 -2.16 12.72
N PRO A 28 9.77 -2.69 12.60
CA PRO A 28 10.00 -4.01 12.01
C PRO A 28 9.10 -5.11 12.61
N GLY A 29 8.26 -5.70 11.78
CA GLY A 29 7.33 -6.78 12.17
C GLY A 29 6.05 -6.32 12.88
N ILE A 30 5.85 -5.02 13.12
CA ILE A 30 4.63 -4.46 13.73
C ILE A 30 3.88 -3.65 12.69
N LYS A 31 2.69 -4.13 12.31
CA LYS A 31 1.82 -3.46 11.34
C LYS A 31 1.13 -2.23 11.95
N ASP A 32 1.05 -1.15 11.18
CA ASP A 32 0.28 0.04 11.50
C ASP A 32 -1.07 -0.02 10.77
N HIS A 33 -2.16 -0.04 11.53
CA HIS A 33 -3.51 -0.15 10.99
C HIS A 33 -3.88 1.06 10.11
N ARG A 34 -3.43 2.27 10.46
CA ARG A 34 -3.70 3.48 9.68
C ARG A 34 -3.03 3.42 8.32
N LYS A 35 -1.77 2.98 8.28
CA LYS A 35 -1.04 2.80 7.01
C LYS A 35 -1.66 1.71 6.14
N ILE A 36 -2.17 0.64 6.74
CA ILE A 36 -2.90 -0.40 5.99
C ILE A 36 -4.16 0.20 5.35
N GLU A 37 -4.97 0.93 6.11
CA GLU A 37 -6.18 1.56 5.59
C GLU A 37 -5.88 2.55 4.46
N GLU A 38 -4.90 3.42 4.65
CA GLU A 38 -4.44 4.37 3.62
C GLU A 38 -3.93 3.64 2.37
N PHE A 39 -3.17 2.56 2.55
CA PHE A 39 -2.68 1.75 1.43
C PHE A 39 -3.82 1.16 0.61
N ILE A 40 -4.78 0.50 1.28
CA ILE A 40 -5.93 -0.12 0.61
C ILE A 40 -6.78 0.93 -0.09
N LYS A 41 -7.01 2.08 0.56
CA LYS A 41 -7.74 3.19 -0.02
C LYS A 41 -7.06 3.68 -1.30
N ASN A 42 -5.76 3.96 -1.23
CA ASN A 42 -5.02 4.49 -2.38
C ASN A 42 -4.93 3.50 -3.55
N VAL A 43 -4.94 2.18 -3.29
CA VAL A 43 -4.98 1.12 -4.32
C VAL A 43 -6.39 0.94 -4.92
N ARG A 44 -7.45 1.22 -4.17
CA ARG A 44 -8.84 1.10 -4.67
C ARG A 44 -9.30 2.33 -5.45
N GLU A 45 -8.79 3.51 -5.09
CA GLU A 45 -9.09 4.78 -5.75
C GLU A 45 -8.17 5.08 -6.95
N SER A 46 -7.21 4.18 -7.24
CA SER A 46 -6.22 4.35 -8.29
C SER A 46 -6.70 3.92 -9.67
#